data_AF-A0AAW6NHD4-F1
#
_entry.id   AF-A0AAW6NHD4-F1
#
_cell.length_a   1.000
_cell.length_b   1.000
_cell.length_c   1.000
_cell.angle_alpha   90.00
_cell.angle_beta   90.00
_cell.angle_gamma   90.00
#
_symmetry.space_group_name_H-M   'P 1'
#
loop_
_entity.id
_entity.type
_entity.pdbx_description
1 polymer ?
#
loop_
_entity_poly.entity_id
_entity_poly.type
_entity_poly.pdbx_seq_one_letter_code
_entity_poly.pdbx_strand_id
1 'polypeptide(L)'
;ASMVAVGPLAGTLTRPHELGQASGPASPLERFVERAGKVLLLGAPLDSVTVLHYAEAIARIPNKRRVSYEMPIRSEDGGVRWKRAEDFDSNGILDCFAIEGEPDAVETITNAYVELRRHREGLVGQAHCYLFEARDIVSFGDDYLQRHFGSP
;
A
#
# COMPACT_ATOMS: atom_id res chain seq x y z
N ALA A 1 8.12 -0.01 -6.91
CA ALA A 1 8.17 -0.94 -5.76
C ALA A 1 8.80 -2.27 -6.18
N SER A 2 9.40 -3.01 -5.25
CA SER A 2 9.85 -4.40 -5.43
C SER A 2 9.39 -5.22 -4.24
N MET A 3 8.96 -6.46 -4.45
CA MET A 3 8.35 -7.31 -3.42
C MET A 3 9.04 -8.67 -3.35
N VAL A 4 9.17 -9.22 -2.14
CA VAL A 4 9.69 -10.56 -1.88
C VAL A 4 8.58 -11.45 -1.33
N ALA A 5 8.56 -12.71 -1.74
CA ALA A 5 7.64 -13.71 -1.21
C ALA A 5 8.33 -15.07 -1.12
N VAL A 6 7.97 -15.84 -0.09
CA VAL A 6 8.49 -17.19 0.16
C VAL A 6 7.32 -18.11 0.46
N GLY A 7 7.33 -19.30 -0.16
CA GLY A 7 6.28 -20.31 0.00
C GLY A 7 5.45 -20.55 -1.27
N PRO A 8 4.35 -21.33 -1.17
CA PRO A 8 3.59 -21.81 -2.33
C PRO A 8 2.99 -20.68 -3.19
N LEU A 9 2.72 -19.52 -2.60
CA LEU A 9 2.15 -18.37 -3.31
C LEU A 9 3.21 -17.42 -3.90
N ALA A 10 4.51 -17.71 -3.75
CA ALA A 10 5.57 -16.74 -4.08
C ALA A 10 5.53 -16.28 -5.56
N GLY A 11 5.39 -17.23 -6.49
CA GLY A 11 5.28 -16.91 -7.91
C GLY A 11 4.02 -16.11 -8.23
N THR A 12 2.88 -16.49 -7.64
CA THR A 12 1.60 -15.80 -7.82
C THR A 12 1.63 -14.38 -7.25
N LEU A 13 2.22 -14.17 -6.08
CA LEU A 13 2.27 -12.85 -5.46
C LEU A 13 3.22 -11.92 -6.22
N THR A 14 4.39 -12.39 -6.61
CA THR A 14 5.44 -11.51 -7.17
C THR A 14 5.32 -11.23 -8.67
N ARG A 15 4.49 -11.96 -9.41
CA ARG A 15 4.38 -11.80 -10.88
C ARG A 15 2.92 -11.81 -11.37
N PRO A 16 2.56 -10.94 -12.33
CA PRO A 16 3.37 -9.84 -12.87
C PRO A 16 3.53 -8.68 -11.87
N HIS A 17 4.55 -7.83 -12.05
CA HIS A 17 4.68 -6.56 -11.33
C HIS A 17 5.28 -5.53 -12.28
N GLU A 18 4.41 -4.89 -13.06
CA GLU A 18 4.83 -3.96 -14.11
C GLU A 18 5.07 -2.55 -13.56
N LEU A 19 5.84 -1.76 -14.30
CA LEU A 19 6.00 -0.33 -14.00
C LEU A 19 4.67 0.41 -14.19
N GLY A 20 4.35 1.32 -13.27
CA GLY A 20 3.05 1.99 -13.20
C GLY A 20 1.95 1.18 -12.49
N GLN A 21 2.29 0.00 -11.97
CA GLN A 21 1.44 -0.86 -11.14
C GLN A 21 2.11 -1.15 -9.80
N ALA A 22 2.69 -0.13 -9.16
CA ALA A 22 3.51 -0.33 -7.95
C ALA A 22 2.69 -0.96 -6.81
N SER A 23 1.57 -0.33 -6.47
CA SER A 23 0.75 -0.69 -5.29
C SER A 23 -0.76 -0.79 -5.59
N GLY A 24 -1.19 -0.43 -6.81
CA GLY A 24 -2.60 -0.42 -7.22
C GLY A 24 -3.10 -1.74 -7.82
N PRO A 25 -4.13 -1.69 -8.68
CA PRO A 25 -4.60 -2.84 -9.43
C PRO A 25 -3.48 -3.54 -10.21
N ALA A 26 -3.57 -4.85 -10.36
CA ALA A 26 -2.57 -5.75 -10.92
C ALA A 26 -1.24 -5.86 -10.13
N SER A 27 -1.08 -5.15 -9.01
CA SER A 27 0.12 -5.24 -8.17
C SER A 27 0.15 -6.52 -7.30
N PRO A 28 1.30 -6.86 -6.70
CA PRO A 28 1.37 -7.86 -5.64
C PRO A 28 0.44 -7.60 -4.44
N LEU A 29 0.14 -6.32 -4.14
CA LEU A 29 -0.72 -5.96 -3.01
C LEU A 29 -2.18 -6.36 -3.26
N GLU A 30 -2.68 -6.17 -4.49
CA GLU A 30 -4.00 -6.65 -4.88
C GLU A 30 -4.12 -8.16 -4.64
N ARG A 31 -3.17 -8.94 -5.17
CA ARG A 31 -3.17 -10.40 -5.01
C ARG A 31 -3.03 -10.82 -3.55
N PHE A 32 -2.26 -10.08 -2.75
CA PHE A 32 -2.13 -10.31 -1.31
C PHE A 32 -3.48 -10.09 -0.59
N VAL A 33 -4.20 -9.02 -0.90
CA VAL A 33 -5.55 -8.74 -0.37
C VAL A 33 -6.54 -9.83 -0.81
N GLU A 34 -6.54 -10.19 -2.10
CA GLU A 34 -7.39 -11.25 -2.65
C GLU A 34 -7.11 -12.63 -2.05
N ARG A 35 -5.95 -12.87 -1.44
CA ARG A 35 -5.61 -14.14 -0.78
C ARG A 35 -5.77 -14.10 0.74
N ALA A 36 -6.52 -13.12 1.25
CA ALA A 36 -6.75 -12.94 2.69
C ALA A 36 -5.43 -12.83 3.46
N GLY A 37 -4.49 -12.07 2.92
CA GLY A 37 -3.23 -11.75 3.57
C GLY A 37 -3.44 -11.04 4.91
N LYS A 38 -2.43 -11.11 5.77
CA LYS A 38 -2.41 -10.40 7.06
C LYS A 38 -1.15 -9.54 7.14
N VAL A 39 -1.32 -8.31 7.59
CA VAL A 39 -0.21 -7.38 7.80
C VAL A 39 0.24 -7.49 9.24
N LEU A 40 1.50 -7.87 9.45
CA LEU A 40 2.13 -7.96 10.76
C LEU A 40 3.14 -6.83 10.91
N LEU A 41 2.93 -5.96 11.89
CA LEU A 41 3.90 -4.96 12.31
C LEU A 41 4.66 -5.47 13.53
N LEU A 42 5.98 -5.66 13.39
CA LEU A 42 6.86 -6.08 14.47
C LEU A 42 7.59 -4.86 15.05
N GLY A 43 6.92 -4.10 15.92
CA GLY A 43 7.46 -2.85 16.47
C GLY A 43 7.58 -1.71 15.46
N ALA A 44 7.05 -1.90 14.25
CA ALA A 44 7.02 -0.88 13.22
C ALA A 44 5.89 0.15 13.48
N PRO A 45 6.09 1.42 13.11
CA PRO A 45 5.08 2.46 13.22
C PRO A 45 3.87 2.21 12.32
N LEU A 46 2.74 2.89 12.60
CA LEU A 46 1.47 2.66 11.90
C LEU A 46 1.43 3.23 10.47
N ASP A 47 2.35 4.13 10.12
CA ASP A 47 2.63 4.58 8.75
C ASP A 47 3.22 3.47 7.85
N SER A 48 3.70 2.37 8.43
CA SER A 48 4.35 1.27 7.68
C SER A 48 3.39 0.25 7.07
N VAL A 49 2.07 0.49 7.12
CA VAL A 49 1.03 -0.41 6.59
C VAL A 49 0.91 -0.28 5.07
N THR A 50 1.93 -0.74 4.33
CA THR A 50 2.07 -0.57 2.87
C THR A 50 0.83 -1.03 2.06
N VAL A 51 0.04 -1.99 2.56
CA VAL A 51 -1.17 -2.45 1.87
C VAL A 51 -2.21 -1.33 1.69
N LEU A 52 -2.19 -0.28 2.51
CA LEU A 52 -3.10 0.85 2.39
C LEU A 52 -2.83 1.71 1.16
N HIS A 53 -1.65 1.66 0.54
CA HIS A 53 -1.44 2.27 -0.77
C HIS A 53 -2.31 1.61 -1.86
N TYR A 54 -2.75 0.36 -1.68
CA TYR A 54 -3.75 -0.24 -2.55
C TYR A 54 -5.13 0.42 -2.35
N ALA A 55 -5.50 0.76 -1.10
CA ALA A 55 -6.73 1.49 -0.81
C ALA A 55 -6.71 2.89 -1.46
N GLU A 56 -5.61 3.63 -1.34
CA GLU A 56 -5.40 4.91 -2.03
C GLU A 56 -5.58 4.79 -3.56
N ALA A 57 -5.02 3.74 -4.14
CA ALA A 57 -5.09 3.52 -5.58
C ALA A 57 -6.51 3.21 -6.08
N ILE A 58 -7.30 2.41 -5.33
CA ILE A 58 -8.66 2.03 -5.73
C ILE A 58 -9.73 3.06 -5.34
N ALA A 59 -9.45 3.92 -4.36
CA ALA A 59 -10.39 4.92 -3.88
C ALA A 59 -10.86 5.86 -4.99
N ARG A 60 -12.18 6.01 -5.10
CA ARG A 60 -12.85 6.85 -6.09
C ARG A 60 -13.00 8.28 -5.59
N ILE A 61 -11.88 8.95 -5.39
CA ILE A 61 -11.78 10.34 -4.95
C ILE A 61 -11.12 11.21 -6.05
N PRO A 62 -11.50 12.48 -6.21
CA PRO A 62 -10.85 13.41 -7.12
C PRO A 62 -9.43 13.77 -6.66
N ASN A 63 -8.68 14.46 -7.53
CA ASN A 63 -7.41 15.12 -7.20
C ASN A 63 -6.28 14.22 -6.68
N LYS A 64 -6.34 12.91 -6.91
CA LYS A 64 -5.26 11.99 -6.53
C LYS A 64 -3.95 12.38 -7.21
N ARG A 65 -2.92 12.56 -6.40
CA ARG A 65 -1.56 12.91 -6.83
C ARG A 65 -0.93 11.77 -7.60
N ARG A 66 -0.14 12.11 -8.61
CA ARG A 66 0.58 11.17 -9.48
C ARG A 66 2.02 11.63 -9.66
N VAL A 67 2.91 10.67 -9.84
CA VAL A 67 4.34 10.91 -10.06
C VAL A 67 4.80 10.24 -11.34
N SER A 68 5.72 10.89 -12.05
CA SER A 68 6.40 10.33 -13.22
C SER A 68 7.87 10.07 -12.88
N TYR A 69 8.36 8.88 -13.22
CA TYR A 69 9.74 8.48 -12.96
C TYR A 69 10.22 7.48 -14.02
N GLU A 70 11.53 7.21 -14.04
CA GLU A 70 12.11 6.17 -14.89
C GLU A 70 12.83 5.12 -14.06
N MET A 71 12.76 3.87 -14.50
CA MET A 71 13.47 2.76 -13.87
C MET A 71 14.30 1.99 -14.92
N PRO A 72 15.52 1.57 -14.58
CA PRO A 72 16.31 0.70 -15.43
C PRO A 72 15.76 -0.72 -15.36
N ILE A 73 15.15 -1.20 -16.46
CA ILE A 73 14.56 -2.54 -16.55
C ILE A 73 15.46 -3.43 -17.40
N ARG A 74 15.70 -4.66 -16.93
CA ARG A 74 16.43 -5.66 -17.70
C ARG A 74 15.62 -6.04 -18.95
N SER A 75 16.20 -5.87 -20.13
CA SER A 75 15.58 -6.29 -21.39
C SER A 75 15.78 -7.78 -21.66
N GLU A 76 14.99 -8.33 -22.59
CA GLU A 76 15.02 -9.75 -22.96
C GLU A 76 16.39 -10.18 -23.53
N ASP A 77 17.10 -9.26 -24.18
CA ASP A 77 18.47 -9.44 -24.68
C ASP A 77 19.56 -9.37 -23.59
N GLY A 78 19.17 -9.21 -22.32
CA GLY A 78 20.09 -9.11 -21.18
C GLY A 78 20.65 -7.71 -20.92
N GLY A 79 20.32 -6.72 -21.76
CA GLY A 79 20.68 -5.31 -21.58
C GLY A 79 19.83 -4.57 -20.54
N VAL A 80 20.04 -3.25 -20.45
CA VAL A 80 19.23 -2.34 -19.64
C VAL A 80 18.45 -1.41 -20.56
N ARG A 81 17.13 -1.38 -20.37
CA ARG A 81 16.23 -0.41 -21.00
C ARG A 81 15.61 0.46 -19.91
N TRP A 82 15.89 1.76 -19.97
CA TRP A 82 15.17 2.74 -19.16
C TRP A 82 13.73 2.83 -19.64
N LYS A 83 12.79 2.65 -18.71
CA LYS A 83 11.37 2.75 -18.97
C LYS A 83 10.77 3.82 -18.06
N ARG A 84 10.05 4.75 -18.67
CA ARG A 84 9.24 5.73 -17.95
C ARG A 84 7.95 5.07 -17.45
N ALA A 85 7.52 5.49 -16.28
CA ALA A 85 6.29 5.07 -15.62
C ALA A 85 5.57 6.29 -15.05
N GLU A 86 4.27 6.14 -14.86
CA GLU A 86 3.45 7.06 -14.09
C GLU A 86 2.63 6.24 -13.08
N ASP A 87 2.65 6.65 -11.82
CA ASP A 87 1.98 5.94 -10.74
C ASP A 87 1.33 6.93 -9.76
N PHE A 88 0.55 6.42 -8.80
CA PHE A 88 0.08 7.24 -7.69
C PHE A 88 1.26 7.67 -6.80
N ASP A 89 1.16 8.87 -6.23
CA ASP A 89 2.17 9.36 -5.29
C ASP A 89 2.08 8.57 -3.97
N SER A 90 3.12 7.79 -3.67
CA SER A 90 3.19 6.99 -2.45
C SER A 90 3.62 7.79 -1.22
N ASN A 91 3.92 9.09 -1.36
CA ASN A 91 4.27 9.98 -0.25
C ASN A 91 3.14 10.97 0.05
N GLY A 92 1.89 10.55 -0.20
CA GLY A 92 0.71 11.38 -0.01
C GLY A 92 -0.20 11.34 -1.24
N ILE A 93 -1.31 10.63 -1.14
CA ILE A 93 -2.27 10.49 -2.25
C ILE A 93 -3.02 11.79 -2.57
N LEU A 94 -3.11 12.73 -1.63
CA LEU A 94 -3.67 14.07 -1.78
C LEU A 94 -2.72 15.10 -1.18
N ASP A 95 -2.86 16.38 -1.56
CA ASP A 95 -1.96 17.45 -1.12
C ASP A 95 -1.91 17.60 0.40
N CYS A 96 -3.04 17.39 1.10
CA CYS A 96 -3.09 17.42 2.56
C CYS A 96 -2.30 16.28 3.23
N PHE A 97 -2.03 15.20 2.52
CA PHE A 97 -1.25 14.04 2.99
C PHE A 97 0.21 14.06 2.50
N ALA A 98 0.61 15.11 1.76
CA ALA A 98 1.94 15.25 1.19
C ALA A 98 2.75 16.38 1.88
N ILE A 99 2.34 16.77 3.09
CA ILE A 99 3.00 17.81 3.89
C ILE A 99 4.09 17.14 4.73
N GLU A 100 5.34 17.56 4.56
CA GLU A 100 6.48 17.00 5.28
C GLU A 100 6.32 17.18 6.80
N GLY A 101 6.46 16.08 7.54
CA GLY A 101 6.32 16.05 9.00
C GLY A 101 4.89 15.86 9.51
N GLU A 102 3.89 15.88 8.63
CA GLU A 102 2.50 15.56 8.97
C GLU A 102 2.17 14.10 8.58
N PRO A 103 1.18 13.47 9.24
CA PRO A 103 0.75 12.12 8.89
C PRO A 103 0.24 12.00 7.45
N ASP A 104 0.67 10.96 6.74
CA ASP A 104 0.12 10.63 5.44
C ASP A 104 -1.26 9.93 5.57
N ALA A 105 -1.84 9.51 4.45
CA ALA A 105 -3.12 8.81 4.48
C ALA A 105 -3.00 7.41 5.11
N VAL A 106 -1.86 6.72 4.96
CA VAL A 106 -1.62 5.39 5.54
C VAL A 106 -1.66 5.48 7.06
N GLU A 107 -0.92 6.41 7.65
CA GLU A 107 -0.91 6.65 9.08
C GLU A 107 -2.29 7.11 9.58
N THR A 108 -2.91 8.07 8.90
CA THR A 108 -4.23 8.61 9.27
C THR A 108 -5.29 7.52 9.30
N ILE A 109 -5.36 6.69 8.26
CA ILE A 109 -6.32 5.58 8.15
C ILE A 109 -6.01 4.50 9.18
N THR A 110 -4.75 4.14 9.38
CA THR A 110 -4.37 3.09 10.34
C THR A 110 -4.72 3.50 11.77
N ASN A 111 -4.46 4.75 12.16
CA ASN A 111 -4.87 5.28 13.46
C ASN A 111 -6.40 5.21 13.64
N ALA A 112 -7.17 5.64 12.63
CA ALA A 112 -8.63 5.55 12.67
C ALA A 112 -9.15 4.09 12.74
N TYR A 113 -8.47 3.16 12.07
CA TYR A 113 -8.82 1.74 12.08
C TYR A 113 -8.56 1.09 13.45
N VAL A 114 -7.45 1.44 14.12
CA VAL A 114 -7.07 0.89 15.43
C VAL A 114 -8.13 1.18 16.50
N GLU A 115 -8.81 2.32 16.42
CA GLU A 115 -9.92 2.66 17.32
C GLU A 115 -11.12 1.71 17.22
N LEU A 116 -11.27 1.01 16.09
CA LEU A 116 -12.33 -0.01 15.92
C LEU A 116 -12.02 -1.32 16.66
N ARG A 117 -10.78 -1.52 17.15
CA ARG A 117 -10.35 -2.72 17.88
C ARG A 117 -10.63 -4.04 17.16
N ARG A 118 -10.56 -4.02 15.83
CA ARG A 118 -10.73 -5.21 14.96
C ARG A 118 -9.41 -5.95 14.72
N HIS A 119 -8.27 -5.30 14.93
CA HIS A 119 -6.94 -5.91 14.85
C HIS A 119 -6.62 -6.74 16.10
N ARG A 120 -5.51 -7.47 16.04
CA ARG A 120 -4.87 -8.04 17.23
C ARG A 120 -3.64 -7.21 17.56
N GLU A 121 -3.40 -7.01 18.85
CA GLU A 121 -2.19 -6.37 19.36
C GLU A 121 -1.60 -7.18 20.51
N GLY A 122 -0.30 -7.03 20.74
CA GLY A 122 0.42 -7.72 21.80
C GLY A 122 1.93 -7.65 21.65
N LEU A 123 2.65 -8.32 22.54
CA LEU A 123 4.11 -8.36 22.49
C LEU A 123 4.61 -9.55 21.67
N VAL A 124 5.57 -9.29 20.78
CA VAL A 124 6.43 -10.32 20.18
C VAL A 124 7.87 -9.98 20.56
N GLY A 125 8.48 -10.83 21.40
CA GLY A 125 9.69 -10.44 22.12
C GLY A 125 9.39 -9.24 23.03
N GLN A 126 10.08 -8.11 22.79
CA GLN A 126 9.87 -6.85 23.51
C GLN A 126 9.14 -5.78 22.67
N ALA A 127 8.76 -6.10 21.44
CA ALA A 127 8.12 -5.16 20.53
C ALA A 127 6.59 -5.19 20.69
N HIS A 128 5.97 -4.00 20.78
CA HIS A 128 4.52 -3.87 20.61
C HIS A 128 4.16 -4.11 19.15
N CYS A 129 3.28 -5.06 18.88
CA CYS A 129 3.00 -5.55 17.54
C CYS A 129 1.53 -5.46 17.21
N TYR A 130 1.22 -5.35 15.93
CA TYR A 130 -0.13 -5.33 15.38
C TYR A 130 -0.29 -6.40 14.31
N LEU A 131 -1.46 -7.03 14.25
CA LEU A 131 -1.87 -7.93 13.17
C LEU A 131 -3.21 -7.47 12.61
N PHE A 132 -3.20 -7.08 11.33
CA PHE A 132 -4.35 -6.61 10.58
C PHE A 132 -4.77 -7.64 9.53
N GLU A 133 -6.08 -7.85 9.35
CA GLU A 133 -6.62 -8.56 8.18
C GLU A 133 -6.58 -7.61 6.99
N ALA A 134 -5.82 -7.95 5.94
CA ALA A 134 -5.56 -7.01 4.84
C ALA A 134 -6.83 -6.57 4.12
N ARG A 135 -7.79 -7.48 3.92
CA ARG A 135 -9.09 -7.15 3.30
C ARG A 135 -9.89 -6.16 4.13
N ASP A 136 -9.89 -6.30 5.46
CA ASP A 136 -10.70 -5.43 6.33
C ASP A 136 -10.11 -4.01 6.39
N ILE A 137 -8.79 -3.88 6.61
CA ILE A 137 -8.14 -2.57 6.69
C ILE A 137 -8.13 -1.84 5.34
N VAL A 138 -7.99 -2.55 4.22
CA VAL A 138 -8.11 -1.95 2.88
C VAL A 138 -9.54 -1.49 2.61
N SER A 139 -10.54 -2.32 2.90
CA SER A 139 -11.95 -1.93 2.73
C SER A 139 -12.30 -0.73 3.59
N PHE A 140 -11.79 -0.67 4.82
CA PHE A 140 -11.96 0.49 5.69
C PHE A 140 -11.25 1.73 5.12
N GLY A 141 -10.02 1.60 4.63
CA GLY A 141 -9.27 2.71 4.04
C GLY A 141 -9.93 3.30 2.80
N ASP A 142 -10.44 2.44 1.91
CA ASP A 142 -11.19 2.86 0.73
C ASP A 142 -12.46 3.64 1.12
N ASP A 143 -13.26 3.08 2.03
CA ASP A 143 -14.44 3.74 2.59
C ASP A 143 -14.10 5.07 3.28
N TYR A 144 -13.01 5.10 4.05
CA TYR A 144 -12.56 6.29 4.78
C TYR A 144 -12.22 7.41 3.80
N LEU A 145 -11.42 7.12 2.77
CA LEU A 145 -11.04 8.10 1.76
C LEU A 145 -12.27 8.62 1.01
N GLN A 146 -13.17 7.73 0.58
CA GLN A 146 -14.38 8.12 -0.14
C GLN A 146 -15.33 8.98 0.72
N ARG A 147 -15.45 8.70 2.02
CA ARG A 147 -16.31 9.50 2.91
C ARG A 147 -15.77 10.90 3.18
N HIS A 148 -14.44 11.04 3.34
CA HIS A 148 -13.82 12.30 3.73
C HIS A 148 -13.39 13.16 2.54
N PHE A 149 -13.12 12.53 1.39
CA PHE A 149 -12.54 13.19 0.22
C PHE A 149 -13.27 12.86 -1.09
N GLY A 150 -14.43 12.20 -1.04
CA GLY A 150 -15.21 11.85 -2.25
C GLY A 150 -15.99 13.01 -2.87
N SER A 151 -16.17 14.11 -2.12
CA SER A 151 -16.68 15.37 -2.65
C SER A 151 -15.51 16.32 -2.92
N PRO A 152 -15.54 17.11 -4.01
CA PRO A 152 -14.48 18.06 -4.35
C PRO A 152 -14.33 19.19 -3.33
#